data_AF-A0A165K379-F1
#
_entry.id   AF-A0A165K379-F1
#
_cell.length_a   1.000
_cell.length_b   1.000
_cell.length_c   1.000
_cell.angle_alpha   90.00
_cell.angle_beta   90.00
_cell.angle_gamma   90.00
#
_symmetry.space_group_name_H-M   'P 1'
#
loop_
_entity.id
_entity.type
_entity.pdbx_description
1 polymer ?
#
loop_
_entity_poly.entity_id
_entity_poly.type
_entity_poly.pdbx_seq_one_letter_code
_entity_poly.pdbx_strand_id
1 'polypeptide(L)'
;LAVLEPTGALPARSLVFFDRHGQPLQQMAVAPDSGGLAFEELVCAMLHPDQQTLNLPSVLPRGVAGELGSLSQLERDWASSTDDEEFAGLLQRCAQQRDVLYRSVRDSFACQVRVETLPAVLAEAAVRDTVTTLCVGNQGVRLCMTAPWSSPRWQGSHCHLAHNGALVSLDMAKMDSLWRLRKPGDGQVVTALEALDNRGQWLWTLSAGDEESLWRALLRDSIIR
;
A
#
# COMPACT_ATOMS: atom_id res chain seq x y z
N LEU A 1 -6.78 8.32 -19.55
CA LEU A 1 -8.06 8.99 -19.85
C LEU A 1 -8.04 10.36 -19.20
N ALA A 2 -8.35 11.42 -19.95
CA ALA A 2 -8.54 12.76 -19.38
C ALA A 2 -10.03 13.03 -19.21
N VAL A 3 -10.41 13.59 -18.05
CA VAL A 3 -11.79 13.93 -17.69
C VAL A 3 -11.86 15.44 -17.62
N LEU A 4 -12.53 16.06 -18.59
CA LEU A 4 -12.69 17.52 -18.66
C LEU A 4 -13.86 17.99 -17.80
N GLU A 5 -14.95 17.23 -17.79
CA GLU A 5 -16.18 17.52 -17.06
C GLU A 5 -16.52 16.38 -16.08
N PRO A 6 -17.22 16.65 -14.97
CA PRO A 6 -17.54 15.63 -13.98
C PRO A 6 -18.30 14.45 -14.61
N THR A 7 -17.77 13.24 -14.44
CA THR A 7 -18.34 12.02 -15.04
C THR A 7 -18.51 10.95 -13.98
N GLY A 8 -19.75 10.72 -13.54
CA GLY A 8 -20.03 9.81 -12.43
C GLY A 8 -19.34 10.27 -11.13
N ALA A 9 -18.49 9.41 -10.57
CA ALA A 9 -17.68 9.73 -9.38
C ALA A 9 -16.34 10.43 -9.71
N LEU A 10 -16.00 10.60 -10.99
CA LEU A 10 -14.75 11.20 -11.41
C LEU A 10 -14.87 12.73 -11.40
N PRO A 11 -13.97 13.45 -10.71
CA PRO A 11 -13.96 14.90 -10.72
C PRO A 11 -13.52 15.42 -12.09
N ALA A 12 -14.01 16.62 -12.44
CA ALA A 12 -13.49 17.39 -13.56
C ALA A 12 -11.99 17.63 -13.41
N ARG A 13 -11.33 17.86 -14.55
CA ARG A 13 -9.89 18.13 -14.64
C ARG A 13 -9.06 17.05 -13.94
N SER A 14 -9.28 15.80 -14.36
CA SER A 14 -8.54 14.65 -13.83
C SER A 14 -7.97 13.74 -14.92
N LEU A 15 -6.87 13.07 -14.59
CA LEU A 15 -6.26 11.99 -15.36
C LEU A 15 -6.52 10.68 -14.64
N VAL A 16 -7.05 9.69 -15.35
CA VAL A 16 -7.26 8.33 -14.86
C VAL A 16 -6.43 7.37 -15.68
N PHE A 17 -5.65 6.55 -14.99
CA PHE A 17 -4.79 5.50 -15.53
C PHE A 17 -5.40 4.14 -15.23
N PHE A 18 -5.34 3.24 -16.21
CA PHE A 18 -5.93 1.90 -16.13
C PHE A 18 -4.88 0.84 -16.45
N ASP A 19 -5.07 -0.37 -15.94
CA ASP A 19 -4.30 -1.53 -16.37
C ASP A 19 -4.77 -2.04 -17.74
N ARG A 20 -4.09 -3.07 -18.26
CA ARG A 20 -4.44 -3.71 -19.54
C ARG A 20 -5.83 -4.35 -19.58
N HIS A 21 -6.51 -4.49 -18.45
CA HIS A 21 -7.86 -5.04 -18.31
C HIS A 21 -8.91 -3.96 -18.01
N GLY A 22 -8.53 -2.68 -17.99
CA GLY A 22 -9.42 -1.56 -17.68
C GLY A 22 -9.70 -1.34 -16.21
N GLN A 23 -8.93 -1.95 -15.30
CA GLN A 23 -9.05 -1.66 -13.87
C GLN A 23 -8.35 -0.34 -13.55
N PRO A 24 -8.97 0.57 -12.78
CA PRO A 24 -8.35 1.85 -12.43
C PRO A 24 -7.14 1.62 -11.53
N LEU A 25 -6.01 2.24 -11.90
CA LEU A 25 -4.74 2.17 -11.18
C LEU A 25 -4.47 3.42 -10.37
N GLN A 26 -4.70 4.59 -10.97
CA GLN A 26 -4.41 5.87 -10.34
C GLN A 26 -5.29 6.95 -10.94
N GLN A 27 -5.72 7.88 -10.10
CA GLN A 27 -6.35 9.12 -10.52
C GLN A 27 -5.55 10.29 -9.97
N MET A 28 -5.34 11.29 -10.82
CA MET A 28 -4.77 12.57 -10.44
C MET A 28 -5.77 13.66 -10.82
N ALA A 29 -6.17 14.50 -9.89
CA ALA A 29 -7.09 15.60 -10.14
C ALA A 29 -6.41 16.93 -9.84
N VAL A 30 -6.70 17.94 -10.65
CA VAL A 30 -6.29 19.32 -10.34
C VAL A 30 -7.09 19.77 -9.11
N ALA A 31 -6.41 20.32 -8.11
CA ALA A 31 -7.10 20.85 -6.94
C ALA A 31 -8.02 22.01 -7.36
N PRO A 32 -9.17 22.20 -6.68
CA PRO A 32 -10.04 23.34 -6.92
C PRO A 32 -9.26 24.66 -6.93
N ASP A 33 -9.62 25.57 -7.84
CA ASP A 33 -9.03 26.91 -7.96
C ASP A 33 -7.51 26.96 -8.21
N SER A 34 -6.91 25.87 -8.69
CA SER A 34 -5.49 25.77 -9.02
C SER A 34 -5.22 25.42 -10.49
N GLY A 35 -3.96 25.54 -10.91
CA GLY A 35 -3.46 24.97 -12.17
C GLY A 35 -3.69 25.78 -13.44
N GLY A 36 -4.44 26.88 -13.42
CA GLY A 36 -4.63 27.75 -14.60
C GLY A 36 -5.12 26.95 -15.81
N LEU A 37 -4.42 27.06 -16.95
CA LEU A 37 -4.67 26.28 -18.18
C LEU A 37 -3.73 25.08 -18.37
N ALA A 38 -2.86 24.78 -17.41
CA ALA A 38 -1.80 23.79 -17.58
C ALA A 38 -2.34 22.36 -17.81
N PHE A 39 -3.51 22.05 -17.24
CA PHE A 39 -4.16 20.76 -17.46
C PHE A 39 -4.66 20.63 -18.90
N GLU A 40 -5.33 21.66 -19.40
CA GLU A 40 -5.86 21.70 -20.77
C GLU A 40 -4.72 21.67 -21.80
N GLU A 41 -3.63 22.40 -21.55
CA GLU A 41 -2.41 22.37 -22.36
C GLU A 41 -1.79 20.96 -22.41
N LEU A 42 -1.68 20.29 -21.25
CA LEU A 42 -1.18 18.91 -21.17
C LEU A 42 -2.09 17.95 -21.94
N VAL A 43 -3.41 18.06 -21.78
CA VAL A 43 -4.37 17.22 -22.51
C VAL A 43 -4.21 17.43 -24.00
N CYS A 44 -4.17 18.67 -24.48
CA CYS A 44 -3.97 18.99 -25.89
C CYS A 44 -2.65 18.43 -26.44
N ALA A 45 -1.56 18.52 -25.68
CA ALA A 45 -0.24 18.03 -26.09
C ALA A 45 -0.16 16.50 -26.14
N MET A 46 -0.89 15.80 -25.26
CA MET A 46 -0.80 14.34 -25.10
C MET A 46 -1.97 13.59 -25.76
N LEU A 47 -2.93 14.30 -26.36
CA LEU A 47 -4.10 13.69 -26.99
C LEU A 47 -3.69 12.87 -28.21
N HIS A 48 -3.94 11.58 -28.14
CA HIS A 48 -3.72 10.69 -29.28
C HIS A 48 -4.76 10.95 -30.38
N PRO A 49 -4.41 10.98 -31.68
CA PRO A 49 -5.37 11.27 -32.74
C PRO A 49 -6.46 10.20 -32.88
N ASP A 50 -6.16 8.95 -32.54
CA ASP A 50 -7.15 7.88 -32.43
C ASP A 50 -7.77 7.87 -31.03
N GLN A 51 -9.07 8.15 -30.96
CA GLN A 51 -9.88 8.21 -29.73
C GLN A 51 -10.92 7.08 -29.66
N GLN A 52 -10.68 5.96 -30.35
CA GLN A 52 -11.55 4.79 -30.29
C GLN A 52 -11.60 4.17 -28.89
N THR A 53 -12.75 3.57 -28.56
CA THR A 53 -12.88 2.75 -27.36
C THR A 53 -12.00 1.51 -27.48
N LEU A 54 -11.20 1.25 -26.44
CA LEU A 54 -10.34 0.07 -26.42
C LEU A 54 -11.17 -1.18 -26.16
N ASN A 55 -10.99 -2.19 -27.02
CA ASN A 55 -11.47 -3.54 -26.77
C ASN A 55 -10.52 -4.22 -25.78
N LEU A 56 -10.92 -4.25 -24.52
CA LEU A 56 -10.09 -4.81 -23.46
C LEU A 56 -10.27 -6.34 -23.39
N PRO A 57 -9.18 -7.09 -23.16
CA PRO A 57 -9.26 -8.52 -22.97
C PRO A 57 -10.10 -8.84 -21.74
N SER A 58 -10.96 -9.86 -21.83
CA SER A 58 -11.70 -10.35 -20.67
C SER A 58 -10.72 -10.71 -19.57
N VAL A 59 -11.03 -10.33 -18.33
CA VAL A 59 -10.28 -10.79 -17.17
C VAL A 59 -10.46 -12.30 -17.09
N LEU A 60 -9.45 -13.05 -17.54
CA LEU A 60 -9.40 -14.48 -17.22
C LEU A 60 -9.35 -14.58 -15.70
N PRO A 61 -10.08 -15.54 -15.08
CA PRO A 61 -9.88 -15.86 -13.68
C PRO A 61 -8.38 -16.05 -13.47
N ARG A 62 -7.78 -15.23 -12.61
CA ARG A 62 -6.35 -15.37 -12.36
C ARG A 62 -6.12 -16.80 -11.90
N GLY A 63 -5.21 -17.49 -12.59
CA GLY A 63 -4.92 -18.89 -12.32
C GLY A 63 -4.61 -19.11 -10.84
N VAL A 64 -4.98 -20.29 -10.35
CA VAL A 64 -4.60 -20.77 -9.02
C VAL A 64 -3.11 -20.50 -8.84
N ALA A 65 -2.75 -19.79 -7.78
CA ALA A 65 -1.36 -19.52 -7.45
C ALA A 65 -0.59 -20.85 -7.50
N GLY A 66 0.55 -20.86 -8.20
CA GLY A 66 1.39 -22.06 -8.31
C GLY A 66 1.79 -22.56 -6.93
N GLU A 67 2.16 -23.84 -6.83
CA GLU A 67 2.60 -24.42 -5.56
C GLU A 67 3.69 -23.53 -4.91
N LEU A 68 3.43 -23.09 -3.68
CA LEU A 68 4.44 -22.43 -2.88
C LEU A 68 5.59 -23.41 -2.66
N GLY A 69 6.82 -22.91 -2.77
CA GLY A 69 8.00 -23.71 -2.45
C GLY A 69 7.96 -24.23 -1.01
N SER A 70 8.81 -25.19 -0.69
CA SER A 70 8.92 -25.69 0.69
C SER A 70 9.16 -24.54 1.69
N LEU A 71 8.70 -24.67 2.93
CA LEU A 71 8.93 -23.70 4.00
C LEU A 71 10.40 -23.24 4.07
N SER A 72 11.32 -24.20 4.07
CA SER A 72 12.77 -23.93 4.09
C SER A 72 13.28 -23.14 2.90
N GLN A 73 12.62 -23.24 1.73
CA GLN A 73 12.93 -22.43 0.56
C GLN A 73 12.38 -21.01 0.72
N LEU A 74 11.13 -20.86 1.15
CA LEU A 74 10.51 -19.55 1.37
C LEU A 74 11.27 -18.74 2.43
N GLU A 75 11.68 -19.35 3.54
CA GLU A 75 12.48 -18.67 4.56
C GLU A 75 13.88 -18.31 4.05
N ARG A 76 14.47 -19.13 3.18
CA ARG A 76 15.76 -18.84 2.57
C ARG A 76 15.66 -17.67 1.61
N ASP A 77 14.68 -17.69 0.70
CA ASP A 77 14.43 -16.61 -0.27
C ASP A 77 14.15 -15.28 0.47
N TRP A 78 13.39 -15.33 1.56
CA TRP A 78 13.11 -14.17 2.42
C TRP A 78 14.38 -13.65 3.09
N ALA A 79 15.18 -14.54 3.71
CA ALA A 79 16.40 -14.17 4.40
C ALA A 79 17.51 -13.68 3.46
N SER A 80 17.47 -14.08 2.18
CA SER A 80 18.44 -13.65 1.17
C SER A 80 18.00 -12.41 0.39
N SER A 81 16.80 -11.88 0.61
CA SER A 81 16.34 -10.66 -0.05
C SER A 81 17.20 -9.49 0.39
N THR A 82 17.92 -8.89 -0.55
CA THR A 82 18.90 -7.83 -0.29
C THR A 82 18.32 -6.43 -0.42
N ASP A 83 17.22 -6.28 -1.16
CA ASP A 83 16.51 -5.01 -1.35
C ASP A 83 14.97 -5.17 -1.40
N ASP A 84 14.29 -4.04 -1.52
CA ASP A 84 12.83 -3.97 -1.61
C ASP A 84 12.26 -4.63 -2.87
N GLU A 85 13.02 -4.65 -3.97
CA GLU A 85 12.59 -5.21 -5.26
C GLU A 85 12.63 -6.74 -5.24
N GLU A 86 13.71 -7.35 -4.73
CA GLU A 86 13.82 -8.79 -4.53
C GLU A 86 12.72 -9.29 -3.59
N PHE A 87 12.50 -8.58 -2.49
CA PHE A 87 11.42 -8.91 -1.56
C PHE A 87 10.04 -8.75 -2.21
N ALA A 88 9.83 -7.70 -3.01
CA ALA A 88 8.61 -7.53 -3.79
C ALA A 88 8.43 -8.67 -4.80
N GLY A 89 9.50 -9.18 -5.42
CA GLY A 89 9.48 -10.34 -6.29
C GLY A 89 9.03 -11.62 -5.58
N LEU A 90 9.56 -11.89 -4.37
CA LEU A 90 9.08 -12.98 -3.51
C LEU A 90 7.59 -12.84 -3.20
N LEU A 91 7.15 -11.65 -2.80
CA LEU A 91 5.74 -11.39 -2.50
C LEU A 91 4.86 -11.42 -3.75
N GLN A 92 5.37 -11.09 -4.94
CA GLN A 92 4.64 -11.18 -6.20
C GLN A 92 4.38 -12.63 -6.60
N ARG A 93 5.36 -13.53 -6.41
CA ARG A 93 5.15 -14.98 -6.56
C ARG A 93 4.04 -15.49 -5.65
N CYS A 94 3.89 -14.85 -4.49
CA CYS A 94 2.90 -15.19 -3.47
C CYS A 94 1.70 -14.23 -3.45
N ALA A 95 1.48 -13.40 -4.47
CA ALA A 95 0.62 -12.21 -4.35
C ALA A 95 -0.84 -12.48 -3.97
N GLN A 96 -1.36 -13.69 -4.28
CA GLN A 96 -2.71 -14.12 -3.89
C GLN A 96 -2.73 -15.02 -2.65
N GLN A 97 -1.57 -15.22 -2.03
CA GLN A 97 -1.32 -16.16 -0.96
C GLN A 97 -0.34 -15.55 0.06
N ARG A 98 -0.34 -14.22 0.24
CA ARG A 98 0.55 -13.58 1.22
C ARG A 98 0.23 -14.08 2.63
N ASP A 99 -1.05 -14.25 2.93
CA ASP A 99 -1.51 -14.85 4.18
C ASP A 99 -0.99 -16.29 4.35
N VAL A 100 -0.97 -17.09 3.29
CA VAL A 100 -0.41 -18.46 3.31
C VAL A 100 1.10 -18.42 3.57
N LEU A 101 1.83 -17.54 2.88
CA LEU A 101 3.26 -17.33 3.11
C LEU A 101 3.53 -16.93 4.57
N TYR A 102 2.79 -15.95 5.09
CA TYR A 102 2.98 -15.42 6.45
C TYR A 102 2.64 -16.45 7.52
N ARG A 103 1.62 -17.28 7.30
CA ARG A 103 1.29 -18.41 8.19
C ARG A 103 2.30 -19.56 8.11
N SER A 104 3.02 -19.69 6.99
CA SER A 104 3.95 -20.79 6.78
C SER A 104 5.30 -20.52 7.44
N VAL A 105 5.83 -19.30 7.31
CA VAL A 105 7.14 -18.92 7.88
C VAL A 105 7.09 -18.83 9.41
N ARG A 106 8.25 -18.95 10.07
CA ARG A 106 8.35 -18.74 11.52
C ARG A 106 7.97 -17.31 11.90
N ASP A 107 7.50 -17.14 13.14
CA ASP A 107 7.19 -15.87 13.80
C ASP A 107 8.32 -14.82 13.76
N SER A 108 9.57 -15.27 13.59
CA SER A 108 10.73 -14.40 13.41
C SER A 108 10.71 -13.62 12.10
N PHE A 109 10.00 -14.11 11.08
CA PHE A 109 9.79 -13.48 9.77
C PHE A 109 8.46 -12.74 9.70
N ALA A 110 7.36 -13.43 10.00
CA ALA A 110 6.02 -12.88 9.98
C ALA A 110 5.24 -13.37 11.20
N CYS A 111 4.59 -12.47 11.91
CA CYS A 111 3.80 -12.80 13.09
C CYS A 111 2.49 -12.02 13.02
N GLN A 112 1.36 -12.70 13.09
CA GLN A 112 0.06 -12.03 13.13
C GLN A 112 -0.06 -11.26 14.44
N VAL A 113 -0.51 -10.01 14.34
CA VAL A 113 -0.84 -9.18 15.50
C VAL A 113 -2.31 -8.83 15.47
N ARG A 114 -2.86 -8.43 16.62
CA ARG A 114 -4.25 -8.00 16.70
C ARG A 114 -4.48 -6.75 15.85
N VAL A 115 -5.61 -6.69 15.15
CA VAL A 115 -6.00 -5.54 14.31
C VAL A 115 -6.06 -4.22 15.09
N GLU A 116 -6.38 -4.30 16.40
CA GLU A 116 -6.39 -3.14 17.30
C GLU A 116 -4.99 -2.54 17.56
N THR A 117 -3.92 -3.25 17.18
CA THR A 117 -2.54 -2.74 17.27
C THR A 117 -2.32 -1.50 16.41
N LEU A 118 -2.94 -1.42 15.23
CA LEU A 118 -2.70 -0.28 14.34
C LEU A 118 -3.16 1.05 14.96
N PRO A 119 -4.41 1.20 15.46
CA PRO A 119 -4.82 2.40 16.17
C PRO A 119 -3.87 2.80 17.31
N ALA A 120 -3.39 1.83 18.10
CA ALA A 120 -2.46 2.08 19.20
C ALA A 120 -1.11 2.61 18.70
N VAL A 121 -0.53 1.95 17.68
CA VAL A 121 0.74 2.36 17.06
C VAL A 121 0.64 3.75 16.44
N LEU A 122 -0.43 4.04 15.69
CA LEU A 122 -0.63 5.36 15.06
C LEU A 122 -0.85 6.47 16.09
N ALA A 123 -1.61 6.21 17.15
CA ALA A 123 -1.81 7.17 18.23
C ALA A 123 -0.49 7.48 18.95
N GLU A 124 0.27 6.44 19.30
CA GLU A 124 1.54 6.60 19.99
C GLU A 124 2.62 7.23 19.07
N ALA A 125 2.64 6.90 17.78
CA ALA A 125 3.52 7.54 16.80
C ALA A 125 3.28 9.05 16.74
N ALA A 126 2.01 9.48 16.71
CA ALA A 126 1.65 10.89 16.70
C ALA A 126 2.02 11.61 17.99
N VAL A 127 1.90 10.96 19.16
CA VAL A 127 2.34 11.52 20.45
C VAL A 127 3.86 11.71 20.48
N ARG A 128 4.60 10.77 19.91
CA ARG A 128 6.08 10.78 19.88
C ARG A 128 6.66 11.56 18.69
N ASP A 129 5.83 12.14 17.84
CA ASP A 129 6.23 12.75 16.56
C ASP A 129 7.12 11.81 15.71
N THR A 130 6.82 10.51 15.75
CA THR A 130 7.62 9.49 15.06
C THR A 130 7.33 9.51 13.56
N VAL A 131 8.38 9.72 12.76
CA VAL A 131 8.29 9.65 11.30
C VAL A 131 8.12 8.19 10.86
N THR A 132 7.05 7.91 10.12
CA THR A 132 6.77 6.57 9.57
C THR A 132 6.50 6.64 8.08
N THR A 133 6.87 5.58 7.37
CA THR A 133 6.58 5.42 5.94
C THR A 133 5.31 4.58 5.77
N LEU A 134 4.28 5.16 5.15
CA LEU A 134 3.05 4.46 4.79
C LEU A 134 3.02 4.24 3.28
N CYS A 135 3.00 2.98 2.88
CA CYS A 135 2.86 2.56 1.49
C CYS A 135 1.47 1.99 1.24
N VAL A 136 0.77 2.51 0.24
CA VAL A 136 -0.54 2.03 -0.25
C VAL A 136 -0.44 1.73 -1.75
N GLY A 137 -1.36 0.95 -2.30
CA GLY A 137 -1.35 0.74 -3.73
C GLY A 137 -2.26 -0.36 -4.23
N ASN A 138 -1.97 -0.79 -5.45
CA ASN A 138 -2.60 -1.88 -6.16
C ASN A 138 -1.54 -2.60 -7.02
N GLN A 139 -1.96 -3.34 -8.03
CA GLN A 139 -1.06 -4.18 -8.83
C GLN A 139 -0.20 -3.41 -9.84
N GLY A 140 -0.55 -2.16 -10.15
CA GLY A 140 0.22 -1.33 -11.09
C GLY A 140 0.91 -0.14 -10.43
N VAL A 141 0.44 0.30 -9.26
CA VAL A 141 0.94 1.51 -8.60
C VAL A 141 1.15 1.25 -7.11
N ARG A 142 2.32 1.66 -6.61
CA ARG A 142 2.62 1.78 -5.19
C ARG A 142 2.98 3.22 -4.89
N LEU A 143 2.31 3.81 -3.91
CA LEU A 143 2.59 5.14 -3.40
C LEU A 143 3.06 5.02 -1.96
N CYS A 144 4.23 5.57 -1.67
CA CYS A 144 4.79 5.60 -0.32
C CYS A 144 4.98 7.06 0.09
N MET A 145 4.58 7.38 1.31
CA MET A 145 4.78 8.69 1.90
C MET A 145 5.40 8.53 3.28
N THR A 146 6.47 9.28 3.52
CA THR A 146 7.19 9.30 4.79
C THR A 146 6.90 10.63 5.46
N ALA A 147 6.30 10.57 6.65
CA ALA A 147 5.90 11.75 7.39
C ALA A 147 5.72 11.45 8.88
N PRO A 148 5.86 12.46 9.75
CA PRO A 148 5.24 12.45 11.07
C PRO A 148 3.74 12.74 10.89
N TRP A 149 2.95 11.68 10.92
CA TRP A 149 1.50 11.76 10.70
C TRP A 149 0.78 12.44 11.86
N SER A 150 -0.30 13.14 11.56
CA SER A 150 -1.24 13.59 12.59
C SER A 150 -1.78 12.43 13.40
N SER A 151 -2.29 12.70 14.61
CA SER A 151 -3.10 11.73 15.34
C SER A 151 -4.25 11.20 14.46
N PRO A 152 -4.56 9.89 14.54
CA PRO A 152 -5.56 9.28 13.68
C PRO A 152 -6.95 9.86 13.95
N ARG A 153 -7.63 10.31 12.88
CA ARG A 153 -9.03 10.75 12.94
C ARG A 153 -9.95 9.70 12.35
N TRP A 154 -11.00 9.36 13.07
CA TRP A 154 -11.89 8.27 12.71
C TRP A 154 -13.22 8.79 12.16
N GLN A 155 -13.63 8.30 10.99
CA GLN A 155 -14.95 8.57 10.39
C GLN A 155 -15.56 7.26 9.89
N GLY A 156 -16.50 6.70 10.65
CA GLY A 156 -17.02 5.37 10.37
C GLY A 156 -15.90 4.32 10.43
N SER A 157 -15.73 3.54 9.36
CA SER A 157 -14.62 2.58 9.22
C SER A 157 -13.29 3.20 8.79
N HIS A 158 -13.26 4.49 8.46
CA HIS A 158 -12.07 5.11 7.87
C HIS A 158 -11.16 5.74 8.93
N CYS A 159 -9.87 5.46 8.81
CA CYS A 159 -8.80 6.10 9.57
C CYS A 159 -8.09 7.12 8.70
N HIS A 160 -8.14 8.38 9.11
CA HIS A 160 -7.53 9.50 8.40
C HIS A 160 -6.24 9.95 9.07
N LEU A 161 -5.18 10.04 8.27
CA LEU A 161 -3.87 10.56 8.64
C LEU A 161 -3.54 11.75 7.74
N ALA A 162 -3.06 12.86 8.30
CA ALA A 162 -2.74 14.05 7.55
C ALA A 162 -1.34 14.55 7.87
N HIS A 163 -0.68 15.14 6.86
CA HIS A 163 0.60 15.83 7.03
C HIS A 163 0.79 16.83 5.89
N ASN A 164 1.10 18.09 6.19
CA ASN A 164 1.41 19.15 5.21
C ASN A 164 0.48 19.22 3.98
N GLY A 165 -0.84 19.12 4.21
CA GLY A 165 -1.86 19.16 3.15
C GLY A 165 -2.12 17.82 2.44
N ALA A 166 -1.30 16.79 2.70
CA ALA A 166 -1.60 15.44 2.30
C ALA A 166 -2.59 14.78 3.27
N LEU A 167 -3.52 13.99 2.74
CA LEU A 167 -4.50 13.21 3.49
C LEU A 167 -4.46 11.76 2.99
N VAL A 168 -4.22 10.83 3.90
CA VAL A 168 -4.39 9.40 3.66
C VAL A 168 -5.62 8.93 4.40
N SER A 169 -6.44 8.12 3.73
CA SER A 169 -7.66 7.53 4.28
C SER A 169 -7.60 6.03 4.10
N LEU A 170 -7.46 5.30 5.22
CA LEU A 170 -7.42 3.85 5.25
C LEU A 170 -8.83 3.33 5.60
N ASP A 171 -9.43 2.52 4.71
CA ASP A 171 -10.69 1.85 5.00
C ASP A 171 -10.41 0.60 5.86
N MET A 172 -10.59 0.75 7.17
CA MET A 172 -10.27 -0.31 8.12
C MET A 172 -11.24 -1.49 8.04
N ALA A 173 -12.42 -1.34 7.44
CA ALA A 173 -13.35 -2.44 7.25
C ALA A 173 -12.84 -3.49 6.24
N LYS A 174 -11.87 -3.14 5.39
CA LYS A 174 -11.25 -4.09 4.46
C LYS A 174 -10.13 -4.90 5.09
N MET A 175 -9.58 -4.45 6.22
CA MET A 175 -8.49 -5.13 6.89
C MET A 175 -9.01 -6.34 7.66
N ASP A 176 -8.63 -7.53 7.21
CA ASP A 176 -8.96 -8.80 7.85
C ASP A 176 -7.87 -9.23 8.84
N SER A 177 -6.60 -9.02 8.47
CA SER A 177 -5.46 -9.36 9.31
C SER A 177 -4.35 -8.33 9.26
N LEU A 178 -3.61 -8.23 10.35
CA LEU A 178 -2.46 -7.36 10.50
C LEU A 178 -1.24 -8.22 10.89
N TRP A 179 -0.13 -7.99 10.21
CA TRP A 179 1.08 -8.81 10.36
C TRP A 179 2.28 -7.94 10.67
N ARG A 180 3.06 -8.32 11.68
CA ARG A 180 4.40 -7.80 11.88
C ARG A 180 5.36 -8.61 11.03
N LEU A 181 5.98 -7.95 10.05
CA LEU A 181 7.02 -8.52 9.20
C LEU A 181 8.40 -8.08 9.68
N ARG A 182 9.39 -8.96 9.53
CA ARG A 182 10.80 -8.67 9.70
C ARG A 182 11.53 -9.20 8.47
N LYS A 183 12.22 -8.32 7.76
CA LYS A 183 12.98 -8.65 6.56
C LYS A 183 14.40 -8.13 6.66
N PRO A 184 15.37 -8.70 5.92
CA PRO A 184 16.67 -8.07 5.79
C PRO A 184 16.52 -6.68 5.14
N GLY A 185 17.41 -5.78 5.50
CA GLY A 185 17.61 -4.48 4.86
C GLY A 185 19.09 -4.11 4.95
N ASP A 186 19.45 -2.94 4.44
CA ASP A 186 20.85 -2.51 4.39
C ASP A 186 21.44 -2.35 5.80
N GLY A 187 22.35 -3.27 6.16
CA GLY A 187 23.05 -3.29 7.45
C GLY A 187 22.19 -3.61 8.68
N GLN A 188 20.86 -3.75 8.55
CA GLN A 188 19.96 -4.04 9.66
C GLN A 188 18.71 -4.81 9.21
N VAL A 189 18.06 -5.50 10.14
CA VAL A 189 16.69 -6.00 9.92
C VAL A 189 15.74 -4.80 9.81
N VAL A 190 14.72 -4.86 8.97
CA VAL A 190 13.65 -3.86 8.89
C VAL A 190 12.35 -4.49 9.35
N THR A 191 11.60 -3.77 10.16
CA THR A 191 10.31 -4.22 10.71
C THR A 191 9.19 -3.43 10.05
N ALA A 192 8.09 -4.09 9.71
CA ALA A 192 6.91 -3.43 9.16
C ALA A 192 5.63 -4.03 9.74
N LEU A 193 4.56 -3.24 9.72
CA LEU A 193 3.19 -3.72 9.85
C LEU A 193 2.57 -3.79 8.46
N GLU A 194 1.99 -4.92 8.11
CA GLU A 194 1.31 -5.11 6.84
C GLU A 194 -0.13 -5.58 7.05
N ALA A 195 -1.06 -4.90 6.40
CA ALA A 195 -2.47 -5.25 6.42
C ALA A 195 -2.86 -6.04 5.18
N LEU A 196 -3.62 -7.12 5.40
CA LEU A 196 -4.20 -7.94 4.35
C LEU A 196 -5.73 -7.92 4.43
N ASP A 197 -6.38 -8.06 3.28
CA ASP A 197 -7.83 -8.30 3.20
C ASP A 197 -8.20 -9.76 3.46
N ASN A 198 -9.50 -10.06 3.43
CA ASN A 198 -10.04 -11.41 3.68
C ASN A 198 -9.69 -12.44 2.60
N ARG A 199 -9.02 -12.03 1.51
CA ARG A 199 -8.49 -12.89 0.45
C ARG A 199 -6.96 -12.98 0.53
N GLY A 200 -6.34 -12.46 1.61
CA GLY A 200 -4.89 -12.44 1.77
C GLY A 200 -4.19 -11.46 0.83
N GLN A 201 -4.91 -10.49 0.26
CA GLN A 201 -4.32 -9.47 -0.62
C GLN A 201 -3.80 -8.29 0.19
N TRP A 202 -2.68 -7.74 -0.24
CA TRP A 202 -2.07 -6.56 0.36
C TRP A 202 -2.97 -5.32 0.26
N LEU A 203 -3.15 -4.64 1.39
CA LEU A 203 -3.83 -3.35 1.45
C LEU A 203 -2.82 -2.20 1.58
N TRP A 204 -1.92 -2.30 2.55
CA TRP A 204 -0.91 -1.28 2.84
C TRP A 204 0.17 -1.81 3.78
N THR A 205 1.29 -1.11 3.82
CA THR A 205 2.43 -1.39 4.72
C THR A 205 2.81 -0.12 5.46
N LEU A 206 3.01 -0.21 6.77
CA LEU A 206 3.54 0.84 7.64
C LEU A 206 4.91 0.41 8.17
N SER A 207 5.94 1.22 7.98
CA SER A 207 7.30 0.95 8.43
C SER A 207 7.97 2.18 9.03
N ALA A 208 9.20 2.03 9.51
CA ALA A 208 10.04 3.14 9.92
C ALA A 208 10.15 4.20 8.80
N GLY A 209 10.21 5.47 9.18
CA GLY A 209 10.63 6.58 8.32
C GLY A 209 12.15 6.67 8.32
N ASP A 210 12.69 7.26 9.38
CA ASP A 210 14.12 7.59 9.46
C ASP A 210 14.90 6.60 10.36
N GLU A 211 14.33 6.20 11.51
CA GLU A 211 15.02 5.39 12.51
C GLU A 211 14.26 4.10 12.88
N GLU A 212 14.82 2.97 12.45
CA GLU A 212 14.29 1.63 12.75
C GLU A 212 14.29 1.31 14.26
N SER A 213 15.23 1.87 15.03
CA SER A 213 15.32 1.71 16.49
C SER A 213 14.11 2.32 17.20
N LEU A 214 13.73 3.55 16.84
CA LEU A 214 12.56 4.24 17.37
C LEU A 214 11.27 3.53 16.96
N TRP A 215 11.18 3.10 15.69
CA TRP A 215 10.06 2.31 15.20
C TRP A 215 9.87 1.00 15.98
N ARG A 216 10.95 0.25 16.23
CA ARG A 216 10.87 -0.98 17.02
C ARG A 216 10.48 -0.74 18.48
N ALA A 217 10.98 0.35 19.07
CA ALA A 217 10.58 0.74 20.42
C ALA A 217 9.09 1.04 20.48
N LEU A 218 8.59 1.84 19.53
CA LEU A 218 7.16 2.16 19.36
C LEU A 218 6.31 0.88 19.24
N LEU A 219 6.70 -0.04 18.34
CA LEU A 219 6.00 -1.31 18.15
C LEU A 219 5.99 -2.16 19.42
N ARG A 220 7.12 -2.30 20.11
CA ARG A 220 7.20 -3.07 21.35
C ARG A 220 6.24 -2.54 22.42
N ASP A 221 6.11 -1.21 22.50
CA ASP A 221 5.29 -0.55 23.52
C ASP A 221 3.78 -0.57 23.14
N SER A 222 3.45 -0.76 21.86
CA SER A 222 2.08 -0.60 21.33
C SER A 222 1.43 -1.89 20.82
N ILE A 223 2.20 -2.95 20.56
CA ILE A 223 1.64 -4.23 20.07
C ILE A 223 0.75 -4.86 21.12
N ILE A 224 -0.51 -5.09 20.75
CA ILE A 224 -1.49 -5.80 21.57
C ILE A 224 -1.39 -7.29 21.20
N ARG A 225 -1.04 -8.11 22.19
CA ARG A 225 -0.97 -9.58 22.05
C ARG A 225 -2.34 -10.22 22.19
#